data_AF-A0A955B9X1-F1
#
_entry.id   AF-A0A955B9X1-F1
#
_cell.length_a   1.000
_cell.length_b   1.000
_cell.length_c   1.000
_cell.angle_alpha   90.00
_cell.angle_beta   90.00
_cell.angle_gamma   90.00
#
_symmetry.space_group_name_H-M   'P 1'
#
loop_
_entity.id
_entity.type
_entity.pdbx_description
1 polymer ?
#
loop_
_entity_poly.entity_id
_entity_poly.type
_entity_poly.pdbx_seq_one_letter_code
_entity_poly.pdbx_strand_id
1 'polypeptide(L)'
;GRTYIRCDDRDLGNIDVRAAVDRFIAGRVSVSYGLLAELTVDDKYRPGDLARVGSRAVGVSVRVLGPDWVEADRIRLYSNGQLIRDEPITSLTDRESGVLWTGKWTIELPSHDVHLVAIASGPGVNGLYWKTAKPYQPTSPIWEPQVFSCTGAIWLDVDGDGRKTSAYDYAQQLFLANAGNVEQLLASLDKFDQAVATQAASLFQSSGRSWLDADVQKLLRKASPATQAGVQSYLNAWRANQLATPD
;
A
#
# COMPACT_ATOMS: atom_id res chain seq x y z
N GLY A 1 4.22 9.78 -15.97
CA GLY A 1 4.08 10.29 -14.59
C GLY A 1 5.34 11.03 -14.18
N ARG A 2 5.30 11.69 -13.03
CA ARG A 2 6.44 12.32 -12.35
C ARG A 2 6.53 11.78 -10.93
N THR A 3 7.75 11.73 -10.41
CA THR A 3 8.00 11.46 -8.99
C THR A 3 8.35 12.78 -8.32
N TYR A 4 7.62 13.13 -7.27
CA TYR A 4 7.87 14.31 -6.46
C TYR A 4 8.67 13.91 -5.21
N ILE A 5 9.66 14.72 -4.84
CA ILE A 5 10.48 14.52 -3.66
C ILE A 5 10.17 15.65 -2.69
N ARG A 6 9.74 15.31 -1.47
CA ARG A 6 9.46 16.30 -0.43
C ARG A 6 10.79 16.85 0.11
N CYS A 7 11.21 18.02 -0.35
CA CYS A 7 12.42 18.72 0.07
C CYS A 7 12.11 20.20 0.39
N ASP A 8 13.10 20.94 0.88
CA ASP A 8 12.98 22.39 1.05
C ASP A 8 13.14 23.05 -0.32
N ASP A 9 12.08 23.70 -0.79
CA ASP A 9 11.94 24.27 -2.13
C ASP A 9 11.73 25.79 -2.11
N ARG A 10 12.03 26.45 -0.97
CA ARG A 10 11.88 27.90 -0.81
C ARG A 10 12.83 28.73 -1.71
N ASP A 11 13.95 28.16 -2.13
CA ASP A 11 14.88 28.73 -3.11
C ASP A 11 15.06 27.76 -4.29
N LEU A 12 14.17 27.88 -5.28
CA LEU A 12 14.12 26.98 -6.44
C LEU A 12 15.40 27.00 -7.27
N GLY A 13 16.17 28.09 -7.23
CA GLY A 13 17.44 28.21 -7.95
C GLY A 13 18.60 27.47 -7.27
N ASN A 14 18.40 27.04 -6.02
CA ASN A 14 19.46 26.51 -5.15
C ASN A 14 18.97 25.33 -4.29
N ILE A 15 18.36 24.35 -4.94
CA ILE A 15 17.93 23.11 -4.28
C ILE A 15 19.16 22.34 -3.78
N ASP A 16 19.17 21.98 -2.49
CA ASP A 16 20.17 21.08 -1.93
C ASP A 16 19.96 19.65 -2.47
N VAL A 17 20.80 19.28 -3.44
CA VAL A 17 20.75 17.98 -4.11
C VAL A 17 21.00 16.83 -3.13
N ARG A 18 21.90 16.99 -2.14
CA ARG A 18 22.19 15.92 -1.19
C ARG A 18 20.98 15.68 -0.29
N ALA A 19 20.38 16.76 0.21
CA ALA A 19 19.16 16.64 0.99
C ALA A 19 18.03 15.98 0.18
N ALA A 20 17.88 16.31 -1.10
CA ALA A 20 16.89 15.69 -1.98
C ALA A 20 17.13 14.18 -2.17
N VAL A 21 18.39 13.76 -2.37
CA VAL A 21 18.77 12.33 -2.44
C VAL A 21 18.46 11.61 -1.13
N ASP A 22 18.81 12.19 0.02
CA ASP A 22 18.52 11.61 1.33
C ASP A 22 17.00 11.45 1.56
N ARG A 23 16.21 12.43 1.12
CA ARG A 23 14.74 12.37 1.18
C ARG A 23 14.18 11.27 0.26
N PHE A 24 14.76 11.10 -0.92
CA PHE A 24 14.39 10.04 -1.85
C PHE A 24 14.65 8.65 -1.24
N ILE A 25 15.85 8.42 -0.70
CA ILE A 25 16.24 7.17 -0.02
C ILE A 25 15.33 6.92 1.18
N ALA A 26 14.96 7.96 1.93
CA ALA A 26 14.04 7.85 3.06
C ALA A 26 12.57 7.60 2.66
N GLY A 27 12.26 7.51 1.36
CA GLY A 27 10.90 7.25 0.86
C GLY A 27 9.96 8.46 0.95
N ARG A 28 10.50 9.68 1.05
CA ARG A 28 9.72 10.93 1.09
C ARG A 28 9.31 11.37 -0.31
N VAL A 29 8.69 10.45 -1.03
CA VAL A 29 8.34 10.59 -2.43
C VAL A 29 6.85 10.35 -2.66
N SER A 30 6.34 10.88 -3.76
CA SER A 30 5.01 10.54 -4.28
C SER A 30 5.07 10.44 -5.80
N VAL A 31 4.19 9.61 -6.37
CA VAL A 31 4.02 9.47 -7.81
C VAL A 31 2.77 10.23 -8.22
N SER A 32 2.87 10.91 -9.35
CA SER A 32 1.79 11.72 -9.92
C SER A 32 1.70 11.49 -11.42
N TYR A 33 0.47 11.31 -11.88
CA TYR A 33 0.09 11.34 -13.28
C TYR A 33 -1.26 12.04 -13.39
N GLY A 34 -1.24 13.37 -13.50
CA GLY A 34 -2.44 14.23 -13.54
C GLY A 34 -2.94 14.64 -12.15
N LEU A 35 -2.81 13.76 -11.14
CA LEU A 35 -3.19 14.02 -9.75
C LEU A 35 -1.97 14.04 -8.83
N LEU A 36 -2.07 14.71 -7.68
CA LEU A 36 -1.10 14.64 -6.58
C LEU A 36 -1.84 14.40 -5.26
N ALA A 37 -1.73 13.20 -4.72
CA ALA A 37 -2.27 12.85 -3.41
C ALA A 37 -1.25 13.16 -2.30
N GLU A 38 -1.75 13.69 -1.19
CA GLU A 38 -1.03 13.90 0.04
C GLU A 38 -1.72 13.09 1.14
N LEU A 39 -0.92 12.38 1.94
CA LEU A 39 -1.38 11.58 3.06
C LEU A 39 -0.66 12.04 4.32
N THR A 40 -1.40 12.20 5.41
CA THR A 40 -0.82 12.43 6.74
C THR A 40 -1.46 11.54 7.80
N VAL A 41 -0.67 11.18 8.80
CA VAL A 41 -1.14 10.51 10.02
C VAL A 41 -1.00 11.49 11.19
N ASP A 42 -2.08 11.63 11.96
CA ASP A 42 -2.26 12.59 13.06
C ASP A 42 -1.85 14.02 12.67
N ASP A 43 -2.16 14.41 11.43
CA ASP A 43 -1.82 15.69 10.80
C ASP A 43 -0.31 16.07 10.90
N LYS A 44 0.56 15.09 11.19
CA LYS A 44 1.99 15.29 11.49
C LYS A 44 2.89 14.46 10.60
N TYR A 45 2.69 13.14 10.58
CA TYR A 45 3.57 12.21 9.88
C TYR A 45 3.20 12.15 8.40
N ARG A 46 4.19 11.99 7.54
CA ARG A 46 4.08 12.06 6.07
C ARG A 46 4.89 10.92 5.43
N PRO A 47 4.78 10.71 4.11
CA PRO A 47 5.53 9.68 3.42
C PRO A 47 7.03 9.68 3.78
N GLY A 48 7.55 8.49 4.08
CA GLY A 48 8.92 8.24 4.53
C GLY A 48 9.14 8.32 6.04
N ASP A 49 8.21 8.92 6.80
CA ASP A 49 8.32 9.03 8.26
C ASP A 49 7.94 7.71 8.96
N LEU A 50 8.43 7.55 10.19
CA LEU A 50 7.99 6.51 11.13
C LEU A 50 7.11 7.16 12.21
N ALA A 51 5.82 6.87 12.17
CA ALA A 51 4.84 7.35 13.13
C ALA A 51 4.83 6.44 14.35
N ARG A 52 5.22 6.98 15.51
CA ARG A 52 5.03 6.30 16.79
C ARG A 52 3.59 6.50 17.23
N VAL A 53 2.80 5.43 17.18
CA VAL A 53 1.36 5.48 17.45
C VAL A 53 1.12 4.89 18.84
N GLY A 54 0.64 5.72 19.77
CA GLY A 54 0.39 5.30 21.15
C GLY A 54 -0.98 4.64 21.37
N SER A 55 -1.81 4.60 20.33
CA SER A 55 -3.19 4.14 20.35
C SER A 55 -3.46 3.08 19.29
N ARG A 56 -4.47 2.23 19.52
CA ARG A 56 -4.98 1.24 18.56
C ARG A 56 -5.74 1.86 17.38
N ALA A 57 -5.89 3.17 17.35
CA ALA A 57 -6.50 3.90 16.26
C ALA A 57 -5.73 5.20 15.98
N VAL A 58 -5.70 5.63 14.71
CA VAL A 58 -5.01 6.87 14.30
C VAL A 58 -5.84 7.69 13.34
N GLY A 59 -5.64 9.00 13.40
CA GLY A 59 -6.24 9.95 12.45
C GLY A 59 -5.47 9.92 11.14
N VAL A 60 -6.19 9.77 10.03
CA VAL A 60 -5.64 9.83 8.68
C VAL A 60 -6.31 10.95 7.93
N SER A 61 -5.52 11.84 7.35
CA SER A 61 -6.01 12.90 6.46
C SER A 61 -5.43 12.70 5.07
N VAL A 62 -6.27 12.82 4.04
CA VAL A 62 -5.85 12.79 2.64
C VAL A 62 -6.34 14.05 1.94
N ARG A 63 -5.46 14.62 1.12
CA ARG A 63 -5.78 15.72 0.21
C ARG A 63 -5.38 15.33 -1.20
N VAL A 64 -6.22 15.63 -2.18
CA VAL A 64 -5.96 15.41 -3.60
C VAL A 64 -5.84 16.75 -4.26
N LEU A 65 -4.74 16.95 -4.98
CA LEU A 65 -4.46 18.15 -5.74
C LEU A 65 -4.46 17.80 -7.23
N GLY A 66 -4.81 18.77 -8.05
CA GLY A 66 -4.74 18.64 -9.50
C GLY A 66 -5.15 19.95 -10.17
N PRO A 67 -4.78 20.14 -11.44
CA PRO A 67 -5.21 21.30 -12.19
C PRO A 67 -6.68 21.17 -12.58
N ASP A 68 -7.34 22.29 -12.89
CA ASP A 68 -8.79 22.36 -13.17
C ASP A 68 -9.27 21.52 -14.36
N TRP A 69 -8.35 21.02 -15.19
CA TRP A 69 -8.63 20.19 -16.36
C TRP A 69 -8.47 18.68 -16.11
N VAL A 70 -8.22 18.29 -14.85
CA VAL A 70 -8.15 16.90 -14.40
C VAL A 70 -9.25 16.67 -13.36
N GLU A 71 -9.81 15.46 -13.37
CA GLU A 71 -10.81 15.02 -12.40
C GLU A 71 -10.24 13.92 -11.51
N ALA A 72 -10.64 13.90 -10.24
CA ALA A 72 -10.42 12.78 -9.32
C ALA A 72 -11.78 12.19 -8.94
N ASP A 73 -11.94 10.88 -9.11
CA ASP A 73 -13.21 10.18 -8.91
C ASP A 73 -13.17 9.20 -7.73
N ARG A 74 -11.97 8.85 -7.24
CA ARG A 74 -11.83 7.80 -6.22
C ARG A 74 -10.56 7.92 -5.40
N ILE A 75 -10.68 7.55 -4.12
CA ILE A 75 -9.58 7.45 -3.17
C ILE A 75 -9.57 6.07 -2.54
N ARG A 76 -8.40 5.46 -2.53
CA ARG A 76 -8.15 4.17 -1.89
C ARG A 76 -7.02 4.28 -0.90
N LEU A 77 -7.26 3.84 0.33
CA LEU A 77 -6.24 3.74 1.37
C LEU A 77 -5.87 2.28 1.56
N TYR A 78 -4.56 2.02 1.59
CA TYR A 78 -3.99 0.69 1.76
C TYR A 78 -3.18 0.61 3.06
N SER A 79 -3.30 -0.51 3.76
CA SER A 79 -2.44 -0.91 4.89
C SER A 79 -1.72 -2.21 4.53
N ASN A 80 -0.39 -2.22 4.54
CA ASN A 80 0.40 -3.38 4.09
C ASN A 80 -0.03 -3.94 2.72
N GLY A 81 -0.44 -3.06 1.81
CA GLY A 81 -0.95 -3.41 0.47
C GLY A 81 -2.39 -3.92 0.44
N GLN A 82 -3.09 -3.97 1.58
CA GLN A 82 -4.51 -4.34 1.66
C GLN A 82 -5.40 -3.11 1.63
N LEU A 83 -6.45 -3.15 0.82
CA LEU A 83 -7.43 -2.08 0.73
C LEU A 83 -8.23 -1.98 2.05
N ILE A 84 -8.07 -0.88 2.78
CA ILE A 84 -8.78 -0.63 4.04
C ILE A 84 -9.85 0.45 3.92
N ARG A 85 -9.77 1.32 2.90
CA ARG A 85 -10.82 2.27 2.52
C ARG A 85 -10.89 2.43 1.02
N ASP A 86 -12.11 2.55 0.51
CA ASP A 86 -12.41 2.85 -0.90
C ASP A 86 -13.57 3.85 -0.94
N GLU A 87 -13.28 5.08 -1.33
CA GLU A 87 -14.22 6.20 -1.25
C GLU A 87 -14.37 6.88 -2.63
N PRO A 88 -15.59 6.98 -3.18
CA PRO A 88 -15.85 7.77 -4.37
C PRO A 88 -15.80 9.28 -4.05
N ILE A 89 -15.20 10.06 -4.93
CA ILE A 89 -15.21 11.53 -4.85
C ILE A 89 -16.45 12.04 -5.57
N THR A 90 -17.45 12.51 -4.82
CA THR A 90 -18.77 12.88 -5.37
C THR A 90 -19.11 14.37 -5.27
N SER A 91 -18.43 15.13 -4.40
CA SER A 91 -18.74 16.55 -4.18
C SER A 91 -17.55 17.43 -4.49
N LEU A 92 -17.68 18.28 -5.53
CA LEU A 92 -16.65 19.24 -5.94
C LEU A 92 -16.89 20.71 -5.57
N THR A 93 -17.94 21.01 -4.81
CA THR A 93 -18.32 22.39 -4.46
C THR A 93 -17.46 22.96 -3.33
N ASP A 94 -17.15 24.27 -3.41
CA ASP A 94 -16.42 25.06 -2.40
C ASP A 94 -15.01 24.57 -2.06
N ARG A 95 -14.12 24.55 -3.07
CA ARG A 95 -12.75 24.10 -2.92
C ARG A 95 -11.74 25.22 -3.03
N GLU A 96 -10.67 25.11 -2.25
CA GLU A 96 -9.46 25.88 -2.48
C GLU A 96 -8.92 25.60 -3.89
N SER A 97 -8.38 26.63 -4.54
CA SER A 97 -7.81 26.49 -5.88
C SER A 97 -6.74 25.39 -5.91
N GLY A 98 -6.84 24.48 -6.87
CA GLY A 98 -5.93 23.34 -7.02
C GLY A 98 -6.19 22.16 -6.07
N VAL A 99 -7.14 22.27 -5.13
CA VAL A 99 -7.58 21.15 -4.28
C VAL A 99 -8.77 20.48 -4.94
N LEU A 100 -8.64 19.19 -5.25
CA LEU A 100 -9.67 18.37 -5.88
C LEU A 100 -10.42 17.48 -4.90
N TRP A 101 -9.99 17.32 -3.65
CA TRP A 101 -10.74 16.63 -2.59
C TRP A 101 -9.95 16.65 -1.28
N THR A 102 -10.66 16.59 -0.15
CA THR A 102 -10.08 16.33 1.17
C THR A 102 -10.95 15.36 1.95
N GLY A 103 -10.33 14.44 2.69
CA GLY A 103 -11.05 13.59 3.63
C GLY A 103 -10.21 13.27 4.86
N LYS A 104 -10.92 12.96 5.94
CA LYS A 104 -10.34 12.55 7.21
C LYS A 104 -11.05 11.30 7.71
N TRP A 105 -10.28 10.35 8.20
CA TRP A 105 -10.79 9.12 8.78
C TRP A 105 -10.07 8.79 10.06
N THR A 106 -10.72 7.98 10.90
CA THR A 106 -10.04 7.21 11.94
C THR A 106 -9.93 5.78 11.45
N ILE A 107 -8.74 5.19 11.55
CA ILE A 107 -8.50 3.80 11.20
C ILE A 107 -8.06 3.02 12.44
N GLU A 108 -8.57 1.80 12.57
CA GLU A 108 -8.11 0.84 13.57
C GLU A 108 -6.82 0.18 13.08
N LEU A 109 -5.89 -0.04 14.00
CA LEU A 109 -4.59 -0.63 13.75
C LEU A 109 -4.55 -2.08 14.26
N PRO A 110 -3.83 -2.98 13.56
CA PRO A 110 -3.54 -4.31 14.09
C PRO A 110 -2.57 -4.22 15.28
N SER A 111 -2.08 -5.35 15.78
CA SER A 111 -1.12 -5.39 16.91
C SER A 111 0.35 -5.35 16.50
N HIS A 112 0.64 -5.13 15.23
CA HIS A 112 1.98 -5.15 14.64
C HIS A 112 2.15 -3.98 13.66
N ASP A 113 3.39 -3.71 13.27
CA ASP A 113 3.71 -2.60 12.38
C ASP A 113 3.04 -2.74 11.02
N VAL A 114 2.61 -1.61 10.50
CA VAL A 114 2.04 -1.50 9.15
C VAL A 114 2.55 -0.26 8.46
N HIS A 115 2.36 -0.19 7.15
CA HIS A 115 2.52 1.06 6.42
C HIS A 115 1.26 1.44 5.65
N LEU A 116 0.99 2.75 5.59
CA LEU A 116 -0.15 3.32 4.88
C LEU A 116 0.28 3.94 3.55
N VAL A 117 -0.53 3.72 2.53
CA VAL A 117 -0.40 4.33 1.20
C VAL A 117 -1.78 4.76 0.71
N ALA A 118 -1.90 5.98 0.19
CA ALA A 118 -3.11 6.44 -0.47
C ALA A 118 -2.92 6.49 -1.99
N ILE A 119 -3.93 6.06 -2.72
CA ILE A 119 -4.01 6.15 -4.18
C ILE A 119 -5.25 6.98 -4.54
N ALA A 120 -5.03 8.03 -5.30
CA ALA A 120 -6.09 8.80 -5.95
C ALA A 120 -6.15 8.42 -7.42
N SER A 121 -7.35 8.24 -7.97
CA SER A 121 -7.56 7.99 -9.39
C SER A 121 -8.64 8.89 -9.96
N GLY A 122 -8.66 8.96 -11.30
CA GLY A 122 -9.68 9.65 -12.06
C GLY A 122 -9.65 9.23 -13.53
N PRO A 123 -10.64 9.66 -14.32
CA PRO A 123 -10.65 9.41 -15.75
C PRO A 123 -9.46 10.09 -16.43
N GLY A 124 -8.90 9.44 -17.43
CA GLY A 124 -7.82 10.03 -18.20
C GLY A 124 -8.28 11.26 -18.98
N VAL A 125 -7.37 12.20 -19.14
CA VAL A 125 -7.58 13.43 -19.89
C VAL A 125 -7.80 13.11 -21.37
N ASN A 126 -8.92 13.58 -21.92
CA ASN A 126 -9.28 13.41 -23.33
C ASN A 126 -9.05 14.68 -24.19
N GLY A 127 -8.75 15.81 -23.56
CA GLY A 127 -8.50 17.09 -24.24
C GLY A 127 -7.21 17.09 -25.08
N LEU A 128 -7.21 17.86 -26.17
CA LEU A 128 -6.08 17.96 -27.11
C LEU A 128 -4.79 18.50 -26.49
N TYR A 129 -4.90 19.22 -25.37
CA TYR A 129 -3.77 19.81 -24.65
C TYR A 129 -2.91 18.76 -23.93
N TRP A 130 -3.48 17.59 -23.57
CA TRP A 130 -2.74 16.51 -22.91
C TRP A 130 -3.53 15.20 -22.90
N LYS A 131 -3.78 14.65 -24.09
CA LYS A 131 -4.50 13.37 -24.21
C LYS A 131 -3.69 12.25 -23.55
N THR A 132 -4.34 11.49 -22.66
CA THR A 132 -3.74 10.34 -21.98
C THR A 132 -3.34 9.31 -23.02
N ALA A 133 -2.03 9.08 -23.16
CA ALA A 133 -1.49 8.15 -24.13
C ALA A 133 -1.87 6.71 -23.77
N LYS A 134 -2.13 5.88 -24.79
CA LYS A 134 -2.37 4.44 -24.61
C LYS A 134 -1.05 3.76 -24.20
N PRO A 135 -0.90 3.25 -22.96
CA PRO A 135 0.26 2.51 -22.55
C PRO A 135 0.24 1.10 -23.15
N TYR A 136 1.36 0.42 -23.05
CA TYR A 136 1.42 -1.02 -23.26
C TYR A 136 0.53 -1.73 -22.22
N GLN A 137 -0.42 -2.56 -22.67
CA GLN A 137 -1.35 -3.32 -21.83
C GLN A 137 -1.23 -4.82 -22.17
N PRO A 138 -0.48 -5.62 -21.39
CA PRO A 138 -0.26 -7.03 -21.71
C PRO A 138 -1.48 -7.92 -21.47
N THR A 139 -2.43 -7.49 -20.64
CA THR A 139 -3.54 -8.32 -20.14
C THR A 139 -4.89 -8.03 -20.78
N SER A 140 -5.05 -6.91 -21.49
CA SER A 140 -6.32 -6.54 -22.12
C SER A 140 -6.12 -5.58 -23.29
N PRO A 141 -6.86 -5.74 -24.40
CA PRO A 141 -6.89 -4.77 -25.49
C PRO A 141 -7.75 -3.53 -25.16
N ILE A 142 -8.59 -3.61 -24.11
CA ILE A 142 -9.49 -2.54 -23.68
C ILE A 142 -8.65 -1.46 -22.99
N TRP A 143 -8.68 -0.25 -23.57
CA TRP A 143 -7.98 0.91 -23.03
C TRP A 143 -8.94 1.80 -22.25
N GLU A 144 -8.77 1.82 -20.93
CA GLU A 144 -9.45 2.73 -20.03
C GLU A 144 -8.43 3.74 -19.51
N PRO A 145 -8.37 4.96 -20.08
CA PRO A 145 -7.39 5.94 -19.69
C PRO A 145 -7.65 6.42 -18.27
N GLN A 146 -6.60 6.56 -17.47
CA GLN A 146 -6.68 6.99 -16.08
C GLN A 146 -5.57 7.98 -15.74
N VAL A 147 -5.92 8.99 -14.96
CA VAL A 147 -4.98 9.76 -14.14
C VAL A 147 -4.87 9.09 -12.78
N PHE A 148 -3.72 9.18 -12.14
CA PHE A 148 -3.56 8.67 -10.78
C PHE A 148 -2.46 9.36 -10.00
N SER A 149 -2.48 9.19 -8.69
CA SER A 149 -1.39 9.50 -7.80
C SER A 149 -1.24 8.39 -6.76
N CYS A 150 -0.01 8.16 -6.31
CA CYS A 150 0.31 7.20 -5.26
C CYS A 150 1.26 7.89 -4.27
N THR A 151 0.88 7.92 -2.99
CA THR A 151 1.77 8.45 -1.96
C THR A 151 2.90 7.47 -1.68
N GLY A 152 4.03 7.95 -1.17
CA GLY A 152 4.96 7.07 -0.48
C GLY A 152 4.34 6.50 0.80
N ALA A 153 5.01 5.51 1.38
CA ALA A 153 4.57 4.83 2.58
C ALA A 153 4.79 5.69 3.85
N ILE A 154 3.77 5.76 4.71
CA ILE A 154 3.93 6.20 6.11
C ILE A 154 3.99 4.95 6.96
N TRP A 155 5.11 4.75 7.67
CA TRP A 155 5.28 3.59 8.54
C TRP A 155 4.65 3.88 9.90
N LEU A 156 3.93 2.92 10.46
CA LEU A 156 3.35 2.97 11.79
C LEU A 156 4.10 1.96 12.67
N ASP A 157 4.78 2.48 13.69
CA ASP A 157 5.42 1.73 14.78
C ASP A 157 4.34 1.43 15.82
N VAL A 158 3.67 0.28 15.66
CA VAL A 158 2.50 -0.11 16.44
C VAL A 158 2.90 -0.99 17.62
N ASP A 159 3.97 -1.78 17.46
CA ASP A 159 4.50 -2.59 18.56
C ASP A 159 5.45 -1.81 19.50
N GLY A 160 5.90 -0.61 19.08
CA GLY A 160 6.66 0.32 19.90
C GLY A 160 8.17 0.07 19.90
N ASP A 161 8.69 -0.76 18.99
CA ASP A 161 10.11 -1.10 18.92
C ASP A 161 10.97 -0.04 18.20
N GLY A 162 10.32 0.95 17.58
CA GLY A 162 10.99 2.04 16.87
C GLY A 162 11.56 1.66 15.51
N ARG A 163 11.14 0.55 14.92
CA ARG A 163 11.60 0.04 13.61
C ARG A 163 10.50 0.16 12.56
N LYS A 164 10.89 -0.14 11.32
CA LYS A 164 10.00 -0.21 10.15
C LYS A 164 9.85 -1.67 9.78
N THR A 165 9.15 -2.46 10.60
CA THR A 165 9.07 -3.91 10.39
C THR A 165 8.06 -4.20 9.29
N SER A 166 8.51 -4.82 8.19
CA SER A 166 7.61 -5.15 7.08
C SER A 166 6.83 -6.43 7.34
N ALA A 167 5.72 -6.63 6.60
CA ALA A 167 4.96 -7.87 6.67
C ALA A 167 5.81 -9.11 6.31
N TYR A 168 6.81 -8.95 5.44
CA TYR A 168 7.76 -10.00 5.09
C TYR A 168 8.72 -10.30 6.26
N ASP A 169 9.21 -9.29 6.97
CA ASP A 169 10.12 -9.47 8.10
C ASP A 169 9.42 -10.21 9.24
N TYR A 170 8.18 -9.84 9.58
CA TYR A 170 7.37 -10.60 10.55
C TYR A 170 7.17 -12.04 10.08
N ALA A 171 6.79 -12.25 8.81
CA ALA A 171 6.60 -13.59 8.28
C ALA A 171 7.86 -14.44 8.36
N GLN A 172 9.03 -13.87 8.07
CA GLN A 172 10.31 -14.55 8.17
C GLN A 172 10.63 -14.92 9.62
N GLN A 173 10.47 -14.00 10.57
CA GLN A 173 10.68 -14.26 12.00
C GLN A 173 9.76 -15.39 12.50
N LEU A 174 8.47 -15.33 12.16
CA LEU A 174 7.49 -16.35 12.54
C LEU A 174 7.82 -17.71 11.91
N PHE A 175 8.19 -17.73 10.64
CA PHE A 175 8.54 -18.97 9.94
C PHE A 175 9.77 -19.65 10.57
N LEU A 176 10.82 -18.87 10.87
CA LEU A 176 12.04 -19.37 11.51
C LEU A 176 11.80 -19.81 12.95
N ALA A 177 11.05 -19.04 13.73
CA ALA A 177 10.75 -19.34 15.14
C ALA A 177 9.99 -20.66 15.32
N ASN A 178 9.16 -21.03 14.34
CA ASN A 178 8.36 -22.25 14.39
C ASN A 178 9.07 -23.46 13.74
N ALA A 179 10.33 -23.32 13.27
CA ALA A 179 11.11 -24.37 12.58
C ALA A 179 10.32 -25.10 11.47
N GLY A 180 9.35 -24.40 10.88
CA GLY A 180 8.45 -24.97 9.91
C GLY A 180 7.37 -25.93 10.47
N ASN A 181 7.11 -25.99 11.76
CA ASN A 181 5.87 -26.61 12.24
C ASN A 181 4.67 -25.77 11.75
N VAL A 182 3.89 -26.31 10.82
CA VAL A 182 2.76 -25.59 10.20
C VAL A 182 1.65 -25.28 11.19
N GLU A 183 1.39 -26.16 12.17
CA GLU A 183 0.37 -25.94 13.19
C GLU A 183 0.77 -24.76 14.10
N GLN A 184 2.02 -24.74 14.55
CA GLN A 184 2.53 -23.63 15.38
C GLN A 184 2.66 -22.32 14.60
N LEU A 185 3.03 -22.40 13.31
CA LEU A 185 3.04 -21.24 12.42
C LEU A 185 1.65 -20.63 12.27
N LEU A 186 0.63 -21.46 11.98
CA LEU A 186 -0.75 -21.01 11.85
C LEU A 186 -1.27 -20.38 13.15
N ALA A 187 -0.98 -21.00 14.31
CA ALA A 187 -1.35 -20.44 15.61
C ALA A 187 -0.65 -19.10 15.89
N SER A 188 0.61 -18.93 15.45
CA SER A 188 1.34 -17.67 15.62
C SER A 188 0.81 -16.55 14.72
N LEU A 189 0.31 -16.90 13.53
CA LEU A 189 -0.23 -15.95 12.56
C LEU A 189 -1.57 -15.33 12.98
N ASP A 190 -2.28 -15.91 13.96
CA ASP A 190 -3.58 -15.39 14.42
C ASP A 190 -3.54 -13.96 14.97
N LYS A 191 -2.37 -13.45 15.33
CA LYS A 191 -2.17 -12.07 15.80
C LYS A 191 -1.84 -11.07 14.69
N PHE A 192 -1.70 -11.54 13.45
CA PHE A 192 -1.22 -10.74 12.33
C PHE A 192 -2.29 -10.58 11.25
N ASP A 193 -2.04 -9.63 10.34
CA ASP A 193 -2.93 -9.36 9.22
C ASP A 193 -2.76 -10.40 8.10
N GLN A 194 -3.65 -10.32 7.11
CA GLN A 194 -3.60 -11.18 5.94
C GLN A 194 -2.28 -11.00 5.14
N ALA A 195 -1.57 -9.87 5.23
CA ALA A 195 -0.38 -9.60 4.42
C ALA A 195 0.81 -10.38 4.96
N VAL A 196 0.99 -10.40 6.29
CA VAL A 196 1.97 -11.26 6.97
C VAL A 196 1.67 -12.73 6.66
N ALA A 197 0.41 -13.15 6.72
CA ALA A 197 0.01 -14.52 6.38
C ALA A 197 0.33 -14.88 4.91
N THR A 198 0.10 -13.98 3.95
CA THR A 198 0.48 -14.18 2.54
C THR A 198 2.00 -14.37 2.39
N GLN A 199 2.81 -13.56 3.07
CA GLN A 199 4.27 -13.69 3.02
C GLN A 199 4.75 -14.99 3.69
N ALA A 200 4.15 -15.38 4.82
CA ALA A 200 4.45 -16.65 5.47
C ALA A 200 4.06 -17.84 4.59
N ALA A 201 2.96 -17.74 3.83
CA ALA A 201 2.56 -18.73 2.85
C ALA A 201 3.61 -18.90 1.74
N SER A 202 4.14 -17.79 1.24
CA SER A 202 5.23 -17.78 0.25
C SER A 202 6.49 -18.46 0.76
N LEU A 203 6.91 -18.15 2.01
CA LEU A 203 8.07 -18.78 2.64
C LEU A 203 7.86 -20.28 2.87
N PHE A 204 6.68 -20.69 3.33
CA PHE A 204 6.34 -22.09 3.53
C PHE A 204 6.43 -22.89 2.22
N GLN A 205 5.84 -22.39 1.14
CA GLN A 205 5.90 -23.05 -0.16
C GLN A 205 7.34 -23.08 -0.71
N SER A 206 8.10 -21.99 -0.54
CA SER A 206 9.49 -21.88 -0.99
C SER A 206 10.44 -22.81 -0.22
N SER A 207 10.04 -23.27 0.98
CA SER A 207 10.79 -24.27 1.76
C SER A 207 10.67 -25.71 1.25
N GLY A 208 9.98 -25.92 0.13
CA GLY A 208 9.75 -27.25 -0.47
C GLY A 208 8.54 -28.00 0.10
N ARG A 209 7.73 -27.32 0.92
CA ARG A 209 6.47 -27.87 1.45
C ARG A 209 5.29 -27.36 0.66
N SER A 210 4.14 -28.01 0.81
CA SER A 210 2.98 -27.71 -0.01
C SER A 210 1.78 -27.33 0.85
N TRP A 211 1.17 -26.20 0.50
CA TRP A 211 -0.15 -25.85 1.04
C TRP A 211 -1.25 -26.79 0.52
N LEU A 212 -1.01 -27.59 -0.52
CA LEU A 212 -1.98 -28.52 -1.10
C LEU A 212 -2.05 -29.87 -0.36
N ASP A 213 -1.14 -30.11 0.59
CA ASP A 213 -1.13 -31.35 1.36
C ASP A 213 -2.39 -31.46 2.24
N ALA A 214 -2.99 -32.66 2.29
CA ALA A 214 -4.29 -32.87 2.92
C ALA A 214 -4.29 -32.51 4.42
N ASP A 215 -3.20 -32.78 5.13
CA ASP A 215 -3.10 -32.47 6.56
C ASP A 215 -2.87 -30.97 6.81
N VAL A 216 -2.10 -30.31 5.94
CA VAL A 216 -1.93 -28.84 5.97
C VAL A 216 -3.27 -28.16 5.70
N GLN A 217 -4.05 -28.64 4.74
CA GLN A 217 -5.39 -28.12 4.44
C GLN A 217 -6.37 -28.29 5.62
N LYS A 218 -6.31 -29.42 6.34
CA LYS A 218 -7.13 -29.61 7.55
C LYS A 218 -6.77 -28.61 8.65
N LEU A 219 -5.49 -28.30 8.83
CA LEU A 219 -5.03 -27.30 9.80
C LEU A 219 -5.41 -25.88 9.37
N LEU A 220 -5.22 -25.55 8.08
CA LEU A 220 -5.56 -24.23 7.54
C LEU A 220 -7.03 -23.87 7.71
N ARG A 221 -7.95 -24.85 7.55
CA ARG A 221 -9.39 -24.64 7.78
C ARG A 221 -9.75 -24.24 9.22
N LYS A 222 -8.86 -24.47 10.18
CA LYS A 222 -9.04 -24.10 11.59
C LYS A 222 -8.37 -22.76 11.94
N ALA A 223 -7.52 -22.22 11.07
CA ALA A 223 -6.82 -20.96 11.31
C ALA A 223 -7.78 -19.76 11.25
N SER A 224 -7.34 -18.60 11.73
CA SER A 224 -8.13 -17.36 11.63
C SER A 224 -8.48 -16.96 10.19
N PRO A 225 -9.57 -16.20 9.97
CA PRO A 225 -9.99 -15.75 8.64
C PRO A 225 -8.90 -14.98 7.89
N ALA A 226 -8.12 -14.14 8.58
CA ALA A 226 -7.01 -13.40 7.98
C ALA A 226 -5.92 -14.34 7.45
N THR A 227 -5.54 -15.36 8.24
CA THR A 227 -4.58 -16.38 7.82
C THR A 227 -5.07 -17.19 6.63
N GLN A 228 -6.34 -17.63 6.65
CA GLN A 228 -6.95 -18.34 5.52
C GLN A 228 -6.92 -17.50 4.24
N ALA A 229 -7.35 -16.23 4.33
CA ALA A 229 -7.34 -15.30 3.20
C ALA A 229 -5.92 -15.03 2.67
N GLY A 230 -4.92 -14.96 3.55
CA GLY A 230 -3.52 -14.75 3.17
C GLY A 230 -2.95 -15.92 2.40
N VAL A 231 -3.12 -17.14 2.91
CA VAL A 231 -2.69 -18.36 2.22
C VAL A 231 -3.41 -18.51 0.88
N GLN A 232 -4.72 -18.23 0.83
CA GLN A 232 -5.47 -18.29 -0.43
C GLN A 232 -5.01 -17.24 -1.44
N SER A 233 -4.69 -16.02 -0.99
CA SER A 233 -4.14 -14.97 -1.84
C SER A 233 -2.83 -15.40 -2.47
N TYR A 234 -1.92 -16.00 -1.68
CA TYR A 234 -0.69 -16.59 -2.19
C TYR A 234 -0.96 -17.71 -3.20
N LEU A 235 -1.82 -18.68 -2.89
CA LEU A 235 -2.13 -19.80 -3.77
C LEU A 235 -2.69 -19.35 -5.13
N ASN A 236 -3.53 -18.32 -5.13
CA ASN A 236 -4.06 -17.73 -6.36
C ASN A 236 -2.94 -17.10 -7.21
N ALA A 237 -2.03 -16.34 -6.58
CA ALA A 237 -0.89 -15.72 -7.26
C ALA A 237 0.10 -16.77 -7.78
N TRP A 238 0.41 -17.78 -6.97
CA TRP A 238 1.26 -18.90 -7.36
C TRP A 238 0.68 -19.66 -8.56
N ARG A 239 -0.62 -19.97 -8.53
CA ARG A 239 -1.31 -20.65 -9.64
C ARG A 239 -1.28 -19.80 -10.92
N ALA A 240 -1.50 -18.49 -10.81
CA ALA A 240 -1.41 -17.59 -11.96
C ALA A 240 0.01 -17.59 -12.58
N ASN A 241 1.05 -17.65 -11.74
CA ASN A 241 2.44 -17.72 -12.21
C ASN A 241 2.75 -19.06 -12.90
N GLN A 242 2.26 -20.18 -12.36
CA GLN A 242 2.41 -21.50 -12.99
C GLN A 242 1.76 -21.53 -14.39
N LEU A 243 0.60 -20.89 -14.57
CA LEU A 243 -0.07 -20.82 -15.88
C LEU A 243 0.66 -19.90 -16.88
N ALA A 244 1.40 -18.90 -16.40
CA ALA A 244 2.10 -17.92 -17.22
C ALA A 244 3.49 -18.40 -17.68
N THR A 245 4.02 -19.48 -17.09
CA THR A 245 5.30 -20.07 -17.45
C THR A 245 5.03 -21.33 -18.30
N PRO A 246 4.99 -21.24 -19.64
CA PRO A 246 4.89 -22.43 -20.48
C PRO A 246 6.15 -23.28 -20.32
N ASP A 247 5.97 -24.61 -20.30
CA ASP A 247 7.04 -25.63 -20.31
C ASP A 247 8.05 -25.42 -21.47
#